data_AF-A0A150QJK3-F1
#
_entry.id   AF-A0A150QJK3-F1
#
_cell.length_a   1.000
_cell.length_b   1.000
_cell.length_c   1.000
_cell.angle_alpha   90.00
_cell.angle_beta   90.00
_cell.angle_gamma   90.00
#
_symmetry.space_group_name_H-M   'P 1'
#
loop_
_entity.id
_entity.type
_entity.pdbx_description
1 polymer ?
#
loop_
_entity_poly.entity_id
_entity_poly.type
_entity_poly.pdbx_seq_one_letter_code
_entity_poly.pdbx_strand_id
1 'polypeptide(L)'
;MPTFRRTLDIYQGYNYKKDKQTPVGFITKLKLGDTDLTADQTCKDPTNPTTDLKAVAVLSDIQWETGVTDAVYFAGQVSVTNKQSLLTLVYTSMTNVLAEFQFSVYDYDPLAKKYFLCFHSNQTDMKGILEKNGDELNLAVADDASTQVQSPENYAATTGIKPQPTAQALQIAVGDGKNFAKAWGLTVG
;
A
#
# COMPACT_ATOMS: atom_id res chain seq x y z
N MET A 1 9.48 -17.51 -9.43
CA MET A 1 9.29 -17.38 -7.97
C MET A 1 7.79 -17.32 -7.69
N PRO A 2 7.31 -17.64 -6.48
CA PRO A 2 5.89 -17.46 -6.18
C PRO A 2 5.53 -15.96 -6.23
N THR A 3 4.34 -15.63 -6.70
CA THR A 3 3.83 -14.25 -6.72
C THR A 3 2.87 -14.05 -5.55
N PHE A 4 3.06 -13.01 -4.76
CA PHE A 4 2.01 -12.51 -3.87
C PHE A 4 1.17 -11.51 -4.64
N ARG A 5 -0.13 -11.78 -4.78
CA ARG A 5 -1.08 -10.81 -5.32
C ARG A 5 -2.40 -10.88 -4.57
N ARG A 6 -2.96 -9.72 -4.29
CA ARG A 6 -4.30 -9.59 -3.71
C ARG A 6 -5.03 -8.43 -4.37
N THR A 7 -6.22 -8.75 -4.88
CA THR A 7 -7.24 -7.75 -5.20
C THR A 7 -8.03 -7.45 -3.92
N LEU A 8 -8.23 -6.18 -3.66
CA LEU A 8 -8.67 -5.63 -2.38
C LEU A 8 -9.96 -4.85 -2.57
N ASP A 9 -10.84 -4.95 -1.57
CA ASP A 9 -12.15 -4.33 -1.59
C ASP A 9 -12.09 -2.90 -1.06
N ILE A 10 -12.07 -1.92 -1.97
CA ILE A 10 -12.07 -0.50 -1.63
C ILE A 10 -13.30 -0.13 -0.80
N TYR A 11 -14.49 -0.63 -1.16
CA TYR A 11 -15.71 -0.26 -0.47
C TYR A 11 -15.69 -0.75 0.97
N GLN A 12 -15.22 -1.97 1.21
CA GLN A 12 -15.00 -2.49 2.55
C GLN A 12 -13.88 -1.74 3.30
N GLY A 13 -12.85 -1.26 2.60
CA GLY A 13 -11.77 -0.45 3.19
C GLY A 13 -12.26 0.90 3.73
N TYR A 14 -13.14 1.58 3.01
CA TYR A 14 -13.76 2.84 3.46
C TYR A 14 -14.93 2.62 4.44
N ASN A 15 -15.78 1.63 4.15
CA ASN A 15 -17.02 1.37 4.87
C ASN A 15 -17.00 0.00 5.52
N TYR A 16 -16.05 -0.23 6.43
CA TYR A 16 -15.87 -1.53 7.07
C TYR A 16 -17.17 -2.08 7.65
N LYS A 17 -17.52 -3.31 7.23
CA LYS A 17 -18.64 -4.07 7.78
C LYS A 17 -18.15 -5.42 8.29
N LYS A 18 -18.46 -5.74 9.54
CA LYS A 18 -18.01 -6.98 10.21
C LYS A 18 -18.48 -8.28 9.56
N ASP A 19 -19.56 -8.24 8.79
CA ASP A 19 -20.17 -9.37 8.08
C ASP A 19 -19.55 -9.61 6.70
N LYS A 20 -18.72 -8.68 6.22
CA LYS A 20 -17.92 -8.86 5.02
C LYS A 20 -16.59 -9.48 5.38
N GLN A 21 -16.18 -10.45 4.56
CA GLN A 21 -14.98 -11.26 4.73
C GLN A 21 -14.02 -11.02 3.55
N THR A 22 -14.13 -9.86 2.89
CA THR A 22 -13.29 -9.50 1.75
C THR A 22 -11.97 -8.91 2.23
N PRO A 23 -10.86 -9.15 1.50
CA PRO A 23 -9.57 -8.59 1.86
C PRO A 23 -9.56 -7.09 1.64
N VAL A 24 -8.82 -6.37 2.48
CA VAL A 24 -8.67 -4.92 2.42
C VAL A 24 -7.23 -4.53 2.66
N GLY A 25 -6.76 -3.42 2.10
CA GLY A 25 -5.40 -2.98 2.33
C GLY A 25 -5.28 -1.46 2.36
N PHE A 26 -4.22 -1.00 3.01
CA PHE A 26 -3.99 0.40 3.25
C PHE A 26 -2.50 0.72 3.16
N ILE A 27 -2.17 1.89 2.62
CA ILE A 27 -0.88 2.53 2.83
C ILE A 27 -1.06 3.49 4.00
N THR A 28 -0.36 3.25 5.10
CA THR A 28 -0.50 4.04 6.35
C THR A 28 0.48 5.21 6.40
N LYS A 29 1.60 5.11 5.70
CA LYS A 29 2.59 6.18 5.53
C LYS A 29 3.19 6.10 4.13
N LEU A 30 3.39 7.24 3.48
CA LEU A 30 4.05 7.33 2.19
C LEU A 30 4.75 8.69 2.08
N LYS A 31 6.06 8.64 1.88
CA LYS A 31 6.89 9.78 1.55
C LYS A 31 7.56 9.49 0.22
N LEU A 32 7.50 10.45 -0.70
CA LEU A 32 8.13 10.37 -2.01
C LEU A 32 9.08 11.55 -2.16
N GLY A 33 10.37 11.27 -2.31
CA GLY A 33 11.44 12.26 -2.24
C GLY A 33 11.37 13.04 -0.93
N ASP A 34 11.14 14.34 -1.05
CA ASP A 34 11.02 15.26 0.09
C ASP A 34 9.55 15.53 0.49
N THR A 35 8.60 14.95 -0.23
CA THR A 35 7.16 15.16 -0.01
C THR A 35 6.57 14.05 0.84
N ASP A 36 6.15 14.40 2.05
CA ASP A 36 5.35 13.52 2.91
C ASP A 36 3.87 13.63 2.52
N LEU A 37 3.26 12.50 2.14
CA LEU A 37 1.82 12.42 1.92
C LEU A 37 1.11 12.22 3.26
N THR A 38 -0.03 12.89 3.41
CA THR A 38 -0.74 12.93 4.69
C THR A 38 -1.64 11.72 4.82
N ALA A 39 -1.62 11.04 5.97
CA ALA A 39 -2.57 9.98 6.30
C ALA A 39 -3.93 10.58 6.71
N ASP A 40 -4.62 11.18 5.76
CA ASP A 40 -5.85 11.98 5.95
C ASP A 40 -7.14 11.15 5.84
N GLN A 41 -7.05 9.92 5.36
CA GLN A 41 -8.19 9.03 5.23
C GLN A 41 -8.41 8.27 6.54
N THR A 42 -9.65 8.28 7.04
CA THR A 42 -10.02 7.60 8.28
C THR A 42 -10.77 6.33 7.96
N CYS A 43 -10.15 5.19 8.22
CA CYS A 43 -10.69 3.85 8.00
C CYS A 43 -10.81 3.12 9.35
N LYS A 44 -11.36 1.90 9.33
CA LYS A 44 -11.36 1.00 10.50
C LYS A 44 -10.30 -0.08 10.36
N ASP A 45 -9.65 -0.43 11.46
CA ASP A 45 -8.80 -1.62 11.51
C ASP A 45 -9.68 -2.89 11.48
N PRO A 46 -9.55 -3.78 10.47
CA PRO A 46 -10.36 -4.99 10.38
C PRO A 46 -10.14 -5.99 11.53
N THR A 47 -8.96 -5.97 12.16
CA THR A 47 -8.60 -6.81 13.31
C THR A 47 -9.08 -6.19 14.62
N ASN A 48 -9.22 -4.86 14.67
CA ASN A 48 -9.79 -4.13 15.79
C ASN A 48 -10.74 -3.00 15.34
N PRO A 49 -12.01 -3.32 15.01
CA PRO A 49 -12.93 -2.35 14.39
C PRO A 49 -13.33 -1.16 15.25
N THR A 50 -12.96 -1.16 16.54
CA THR A 50 -13.19 -0.03 17.44
C THR A 50 -12.15 1.07 17.28
N THR A 51 -11.00 0.76 16.68
CA THR A 51 -9.90 1.71 16.44
C THR A 51 -9.96 2.31 15.04
N ASP A 52 -9.66 3.61 14.97
CA ASP A 52 -9.49 4.30 13.70
C ASP A 52 -8.08 4.03 13.15
N LEU A 53 -8.02 3.70 11.87
CA LEU A 53 -6.79 3.56 11.10
C LEU A 53 -6.67 4.77 10.17
N LYS A 54 -5.60 5.55 10.32
CA LYS A 54 -5.27 6.63 9.39
C LYS A 54 -4.48 6.08 8.22
N ALA A 55 -4.91 6.40 6.99
CA ALA A 55 -4.30 5.92 5.77
C ALA A 55 -4.03 7.06 4.78
N VAL A 56 -2.92 6.96 4.05
CA VAL A 56 -2.62 7.77 2.88
C VAL A 56 -3.44 7.28 1.67
N ALA A 57 -3.56 5.96 1.52
CA ALA A 57 -4.29 5.33 0.44
C ALA A 57 -5.07 4.09 0.92
N VAL A 58 -6.27 3.87 0.36
CA VAL A 58 -7.03 2.62 0.48
C VAL A 58 -6.81 1.79 -0.77
N LEU A 59 -6.26 0.59 -0.65
CA LEU A 59 -5.78 -0.19 -1.78
C LEU A 59 -6.91 -0.97 -2.49
N SER A 60 -6.83 -1.05 -3.82
CA SER A 60 -7.59 -1.96 -4.69
C SER A 60 -6.80 -3.18 -5.13
N ASP A 61 -5.48 -3.07 -5.23
CA ASP A 61 -4.63 -4.18 -5.63
C ASP A 61 -3.24 -4.00 -5.03
N ILE A 62 -2.61 -5.12 -4.73
CA ILE A 62 -1.20 -5.17 -4.34
C ILE A 62 -0.56 -6.41 -4.95
N GLN A 63 0.64 -6.23 -5.50
CA GLN A 63 1.39 -7.31 -6.13
C GLN A 63 2.88 -7.23 -5.78
N TRP A 64 3.49 -8.39 -5.53
CA TRP A 64 4.92 -8.54 -5.35
C TRP A 64 5.36 -9.93 -5.84
N GLU A 65 6.38 -9.97 -6.71
CA GLU A 65 6.92 -11.23 -7.25
C GLU A 65 7.81 -12.00 -6.25
N THR A 66 7.90 -11.53 -5.01
CA THR A 66 8.64 -12.10 -3.86
C THR A 66 10.15 -12.19 -4.01
N GLY A 67 10.72 -11.66 -5.10
CA GLY A 67 12.15 -11.47 -5.23
C GLY A 67 12.65 -10.33 -4.36
N VAL A 68 13.90 -10.47 -3.91
CA VAL A 68 14.58 -9.54 -3.00
C VAL A 68 14.86 -8.17 -3.63
N THR A 69 14.81 -8.05 -4.95
CA THR A 69 14.97 -6.78 -5.68
C THR A 69 13.68 -6.33 -6.36
N ASP A 70 12.61 -7.13 -6.24
CA ASP A 70 11.37 -6.91 -6.97
C ASP A 70 10.59 -5.76 -6.37
N ALA A 71 9.90 -5.02 -7.24
CA ALA A 71 9.02 -3.96 -6.81
C ALA A 71 7.78 -4.52 -6.11
N VAL A 72 7.29 -3.79 -5.12
CA VAL A 72 5.92 -3.93 -4.63
C VAL A 72 5.08 -2.92 -5.39
N TYR A 73 4.07 -3.41 -6.09
CA TYR A 73 3.10 -2.62 -6.83
C TYR A 73 1.88 -2.37 -5.98
N PHE A 74 1.46 -1.12 -5.92
CA PHE A 74 0.27 -0.66 -5.22
C PHE A 74 -0.68 -0.01 -6.21
N ALA A 75 -1.96 -0.33 -6.09
CA ALA A 75 -3.05 0.41 -6.69
C ALA A 75 -4.07 0.72 -5.60
N GLY A 76 -4.61 1.94 -5.58
CA GLY A 76 -5.56 2.35 -4.55
C GLY A 76 -6.18 3.72 -4.80
N GLN A 77 -6.92 4.19 -3.80
CA GLN A 77 -7.61 5.47 -3.79
C GLN A 77 -6.92 6.42 -2.80
N VAL A 78 -6.60 7.63 -3.28
CA VAL A 78 -6.03 8.71 -2.48
C VAL A 78 -7.01 9.87 -2.35
N SER A 79 -6.84 10.69 -1.32
CA SER A 79 -7.61 11.93 -1.12
C SER A 79 -7.30 12.98 -2.19
N VAL A 80 -8.13 14.03 -2.25
CA VAL A 80 -7.89 15.22 -3.09
C VAL A 80 -6.54 15.87 -2.78
N THR A 81 -6.20 16.02 -1.49
CA THR A 81 -4.94 16.64 -1.05
C THR A 81 -3.74 15.81 -1.53
N ASN A 82 -3.75 14.50 -1.29
CA ASN A 82 -2.66 13.64 -1.73
C ASN A 82 -2.60 13.53 -3.26
N LYS A 83 -3.73 13.56 -3.98
CA LYS A 83 -3.74 13.67 -5.45
C LYS A 83 -2.96 14.90 -5.92
N GLN A 84 -3.22 16.08 -5.35
CA GLN A 84 -2.54 17.32 -5.76
C GLN A 84 -1.04 17.24 -5.49
N SER A 85 -0.62 16.68 -4.35
CA SER A 85 0.79 16.44 -4.05
C SER A 85 1.43 15.47 -5.05
N LEU A 86 0.78 14.36 -5.36
CA LEU A 86 1.27 13.38 -6.34
C LEU A 86 1.37 13.98 -7.75
N LEU A 87 0.37 14.73 -8.20
CA LEU A 87 0.41 15.41 -9.50
C LEU A 87 1.54 16.44 -9.56
N THR A 88 1.79 17.18 -8.47
CA THR A 88 2.91 18.11 -8.39
C THR A 88 4.24 17.37 -8.58
N LEU A 89 4.41 16.21 -7.95
CA LEU A 89 5.59 15.37 -8.11
C LEU A 89 5.77 14.87 -9.55
N VAL A 90 4.68 14.43 -10.18
CA VAL A 90 4.69 13.96 -11.58
C VAL A 90 5.09 15.11 -12.53
N TYR A 91 4.52 16.31 -12.39
CA TYR A 91 4.78 17.43 -13.31
C TYR A 91 6.12 18.14 -13.06
N THR A 92 6.65 18.11 -11.84
CA THR A 92 7.90 18.83 -11.51
C THR A 92 9.17 18.02 -11.79
N SER A 93 9.04 16.79 -12.31
CA SER A 93 10.14 15.84 -12.54
C SER A 93 10.99 15.63 -11.28
N MET A 94 10.58 14.69 -10.43
CA MET A 94 11.28 14.38 -9.18
C MET A 94 12.75 14.01 -9.44
N THR A 95 13.69 14.78 -8.89
CA THR A 95 15.12 14.43 -8.87
C THR A 95 15.41 13.36 -7.81
N ASN A 96 14.70 13.44 -6.68
CA ASN A 96 14.77 12.47 -5.58
C ASN A 96 13.64 11.44 -5.72
N VAL A 97 14.01 10.22 -6.10
CA VAL A 97 13.08 9.10 -6.32
C VAL A 97 13.00 8.13 -5.13
N LEU A 98 13.56 8.50 -3.98
CA LEU A 98 13.47 7.69 -2.78
C LEU A 98 12.03 7.65 -2.28
N ALA A 99 11.60 6.49 -1.80
CA ALA A 99 10.31 6.31 -1.17
C ALA A 99 10.49 5.78 0.25
N GLU A 100 9.69 6.28 1.20
CA GLU A 100 9.58 5.71 2.54
C GLU A 100 8.12 5.41 2.81
N PHE A 101 7.78 4.17 3.16
CA PHE A 101 6.38 3.78 3.24
C PHE A 101 6.11 2.71 4.30
N GLN A 102 4.86 2.71 4.75
CA GLN A 102 4.28 1.66 5.57
C GLN A 102 2.95 1.22 4.97
N PHE A 103 2.67 -0.07 5.04
CA PHE A 103 1.41 -0.61 4.50
C PHE A 103 0.95 -1.81 5.30
N SER A 104 -0.34 -2.12 5.18
CA SER A 104 -0.98 -3.25 5.84
C SER A 104 -2.11 -3.79 4.99
N VAL A 105 -2.05 -5.08 4.68
CA VAL A 105 -3.07 -5.82 3.94
C VAL A 105 -3.66 -6.89 4.85
N TYR A 106 -4.98 -6.88 4.96
CA TYR A 106 -5.76 -7.78 5.79
C TYR A 106 -6.50 -8.78 4.90
N ASP A 107 -6.54 -10.02 5.34
CA ASP A 107 -7.35 -11.08 4.74
C ASP A 107 -8.20 -11.74 5.84
N TYR A 108 -9.26 -12.44 5.45
CA TYR A 108 -10.13 -13.12 6.39
C TYR A 108 -9.73 -14.59 6.48
N ASP A 109 -9.44 -15.08 7.69
CA ASP A 109 -9.19 -16.49 7.92
C ASP A 109 -10.53 -17.22 8.13
N PRO A 110 -10.98 -18.10 7.21
CA PRO A 110 -12.26 -18.81 7.34
C PRO A 110 -12.23 -19.89 8.43
N LEU A 111 -11.05 -20.38 8.82
CA LEU A 111 -10.89 -21.37 9.89
C LEU A 111 -10.94 -20.70 11.26
N ALA A 112 -10.16 -19.63 11.43
CA ALA A 112 -10.12 -18.86 12.67
C ALA A 112 -11.29 -17.86 12.81
N LYS A 113 -12.05 -17.64 11.73
CA LYS A 113 -13.21 -16.73 11.62
C LYS A 113 -12.90 -15.28 12.00
N LYS A 114 -11.69 -14.81 11.67
CA LYS A 114 -11.24 -13.44 11.99
C LYS A 114 -10.31 -12.91 10.90
N TYR A 115 -10.21 -11.58 10.83
CA TYR A 115 -9.21 -10.92 10.02
C TYR A 115 -7.81 -11.12 10.60
N PHE A 116 -6.82 -11.19 9.71
CA PHE A 116 -5.40 -11.20 10.05
C PHE A 116 -4.60 -10.38 9.03
N LEU A 117 -3.40 -9.94 9.41
CA LEU A 117 -2.48 -9.26 8.50
C LEU A 117 -1.82 -10.28 7.57
N CYS A 118 -2.13 -10.25 6.28
CA CYS A 118 -1.62 -11.20 5.29
C CYS A 118 -0.37 -10.71 4.55
N PHE A 119 -0.19 -9.39 4.41
CA PHE A 119 1.01 -8.79 3.84
C PHE A 119 1.20 -7.38 4.37
N HIS A 120 2.32 -7.10 5.02
CA HIS A 120 2.52 -5.83 5.71
C HIS A 120 4.00 -5.51 5.94
N SER A 121 4.28 -4.23 6.19
CA SER A 121 5.60 -3.75 6.62
C SER A 121 5.82 -3.83 8.13
N ASN A 122 4.89 -4.40 8.89
CA ASN A 122 4.94 -4.48 10.36
C ASN A 122 5.21 -3.13 11.04
N GLN A 123 4.56 -2.07 10.54
CA GLN A 123 4.74 -0.69 11.02
C GLN A 123 6.20 -0.19 10.96
N THR A 124 7.05 -0.86 10.17
CA THR A 124 8.43 -0.47 9.92
C THR A 124 8.46 0.42 8.69
N ASP A 125 9.21 1.52 8.77
CA ASP A 125 9.47 2.41 7.65
C ASP A 125 10.32 1.70 6.59
N MET A 126 9.67 1.26 5.51
CA MET A 126 10.34 0.58 4.42
C MET A 126 11.00 1.62 3.51
N LYS A 127 12.28 1.41 3.24
CA LYS A 127 13.11 2.27 2.38
C LYS A 127 13.11 1.72 0.96
N GLY A 128 12.48 2.46 0.07
CA GLY A 128 12.35 2.10 -1.33
C GLY A 128 12.88 3.17 -2.28
N ILE A 129 12.75 2.85 -3.55
CA ILE A 129 13.05 3.69 -4.70
C ILE A 129 11.88 3.51 -5.65
N LEU A 130 11.25 4.60 -6.09
CA LEU A 130 10.20 4.55 -7.11
C LEU A 130 10.74 3.83 -8.34
N GLU A 131 10.00 2.82 -8.80
CA GLU A 131 10.34 2.13 -10.02
C GLU A 131 10.24 3.09 -11.20
N LYS A 132 11.13 2.92 -12.18
CA LYS A 132 11.03 3.58 -13.47
C LYS A 132 10.63 2.58 -14.55
N ASN A 133 9.73 2.99 -15.42
CA ASN A 133 9.36 2.29 -16.65
C ASN A 133 9.98 3.04 -17.82
N GLY A 134 11.18 2.62 -18.23
CA GLY A 134 12.02 3.43 -19.12
C GLY A 134 12.49 4.70 -18.41
N ASP A 135 12.14 5.86 -18.96
CA ASP A 135 12.50 7.18 -18.39
C ASP A 135 11.44 7.73 -17.42
N GLU A 136 10.24 7.17 -17.41
CA GLU A 136 9.12 7.65 -16.60
C GLU A 136 9.05 6.95 -15.24
N LEU A 137 8.62 7.68 -14.21
CA LEU A 137 8.35 7.11 -12.89
C LEU A 137 7.07 6.27 -12.95
N ASN A 138 7.10 5.11 -12.30
CA ASN A 138 5.92 4.29 -12.07
C ASN A 138 5.08 4.90 -10.95
N LEU A 139 4.46 6.04 -11.27
CA LEU A 139 3.57 6.81 -10.43
C LEU A 139 2.51 7.47 -11.32
N ALA A 140 1.25 7.13 -11.11
CA ALA A 140 0.13 7.71 -11.85
C ALA A 140 -1.04 7.99 -10.92
N VAL A 141 -1.80 9.04 -11.22
CA VAL A 141 -3.04 9.41 -10.53
C VAL A 141 -4.09 9.79 -11.57
N ALA A 142 -5.34 9.39 -11.33
CA ALA A 142 -6.46 9.70 -12.20
C ALA A 142 -6.90 11.18 -12.10
N ASP A 143 -7.32 11.73 -13.24
CA ASP A 143 -7.88 13.08 -13.31
C ASP A 143 -9.29 13.15 -12.73
N ASP A 144 -10.10 12.12 -12.98
CA ASP A 144 -11.48 12.03 -12.52
C ASP A 144 -11.61 11.32 -11.16
N ALA A 145 -12.57 11.78 -10.36
CA ALA A 145 -12.90 11.16 -9.09
C ALA A 145 -13.44 9.73 -9.29
N SER A 146 -13.12 8.85 -8.34
CA SER A 146 -13.60 7.48 -8.34
C SER A 146 -15.12 7.42 -8.17
N THR A 147 -15.76 6.52 -8.93
CA THR A 147 -17.19 6.24 -8.81
C THR A 147 -17.50 5.11 -7.82
N GLN A 148 -16.47 4.39 -7.34
CA GLN A 148 -16.64 3.24 -6.44
C GLN A 148 -17.02 3.66 -5.01
N VAL A 149 -16.45 4.76 -4.54
CA VAL A 149 -16.77 5.39 -3.27
C VAL A 149 -16.90 6.88 -3.53
N GLN A 150 -18.11 7.42 -3.38
CA GLN A 150 -18.40 8.82 -3.72
C GLN A 150 -18.14 9.80 -2.57
N SER A 151 -18.00 9.30 -1.34
CA SER A 151 -17.66 10.10 -0.18
C SER A 151 -16.82 9.27 0.81
N PRO A 152 -15.65 9.76 1.26
CA PRO A 152 -15.01 11.01 0.81
C PRO A 152 -14.61 10.96 -0.67
N GLU A 153 -14.46 12.13 -1.31
CA GLU A 153 -13.98 12.20 -2.69
C GLU A 153 -12.55 11.66 -2.79
N ASN A 154 -12.32 10.73 -3.72
CA ASN A 154 -11.07 10.00 -3.84
C ASN A 154 -10.72 9.72 -5.30
N TYR A 155 -9.44 9.48 -5.56
CA TYR A 155 -8.88 9.35 -6.90
C TYR A 155 -7.97 8.13 -7.00
N ALA A 156 -8.08 7.42 -8.12
CA ALA A 156 -7.27 6.23 -8.32
C ALA A 156 -5.80 6.63 -8.50
N ALA A 157 -4.90 5.96 -7.79
CA ALA A 157 -3.46 6.13 -7.89
C ALA A 157 -2.77 4.76 -7.96
N THR A 158 -1.65 4.71 -8.68
CA THR A 158 -0.81 3.52 -8.80
C THR A 158 0.65 3.88 -8.62
N THR A 159 1.42 2.99 -8.01
CA THR A 159 2.86 3.13 -7.93
C THR A 159 3.58 1.80 -7.76
N GLY A 160 4.80 1.70 -8.28
CA GLY A 160 5.73 0.59 -8.03
C GLY A 160 6.93 1.07 -7.22
N ILE A 161 7.28 0.36 -6.15
CA ILE A 161 8.41 0.72 -5.28
C ILE A 161 9.36 -0.47 -5.19
N LYS A 162 10.62 -0.28 -5.61
CA LYS A 162 11.74 -1.22 -5.44
C LYS A 162 12.44 -0.99 -4.11
N PRO A 163 13.13 -2.01 -3.55
CA PRO A 163 13.89 -1.82 -2.33
C PRO A 163 15.15 -0.98 -2.57
N GLN A 164 15.56 -0.22 -1.56
CA GLN A 164 16.92 0.31 -1.49
C GLN A 164 17.96 -0.82 -1.29
N PRO A 165 19.25 -0.58 -1.56
CA PRO A 165 20.33 -1.54 -1.34
C PRO A 165 20.67 -1.71 0.15
N THR A 166 19.64 -1.94 0.96
CA THR A 166 19.69 -2.21 2.40
C THR A 166 18.84 -3.43 2.68
N ALA A 167 19.33 -4.33 3.54
CA ALA A 167 18.57 -5.51 3.94
C ALA A 167 17.33 -5.09 4.74
N GLN A 168 16.14 -5.42 4.23
CA GLN A 168 14.86 -5.23 4.90
C GLN A 168 14.02 -6.51 4.75
N ALA A 169 12.88 -6.55 5.42
CA ALA A 169 12.00 -7.70 5.35
C ALA A 169 10.53 -7.28 5.34
N LEU A 170 9.74 -7.93 4.50
CA LEU A 170 8.30 -7.80 4.46
C LEU A 170 7.66 -9.03 5.11
N GLN A 171 6.56 -8.83 5.81
CA GLN A 171 5.86 -9.90 6.52
C GLN A 171 4.72 -10.43 5.65
N ILE A 172 4.66 -11.74 5.47
CA ILE A 172 3.57 -12.44 4.80
C ILE A 172 2.94 -13.42 5.79
N ALA A 173 1.62 -13.56 5.73
CA ALA A 173 0.90 -14.62 6.40
C ALA A 173 -0.11 -15.27 5.47
N VAL A 174 -0.32 -16.57 5.65
CA VAL A 174 -1.30 -17.37 4.88
C VAL A 174 -2.53 -17.76 5.72
N GLY A 175 -2.62 -17.26 6.94
CA GLY A 175 -3.66 -17.52 7.93
C GLY A 175 -3.22 -17.07 9.31
N ASP A 176 -4.12 -17.10 10.27
CA ASP A 176 -3.80 -16.71 11.64
C ASP A 176 -2.66 -17.57 12.23
N GLY A 177 -1.64 -16.92 12.78
CA GLY A 177 -0.46 -17.56 13.35
C GLY A 177 0.48 -18.23 12.33
N LYS A 178 0.23 -18.10 11.01
CA LYS A 178 1.06 -18.68 9.94
C LYS A 178 1.86 -17.60 9.22
N ASN A 179 2.69 -16.90 10.00
CA ASN A 179 3.43 -15.72 9.57
C ASN A 179 4.88 -16.07 9.25
N PHE A 180 5.47 -15.43 8.25
CA PHE A 180 6.88 -15.53 7.94
C PHE A 180 7.39 -14.25 7.26
N ALA A 181 8.66 -13.95 7.48
CA ALA A 181 9.35 -12.83 6.85
C ALA A 181 9.95 -13.26 5.51
N LYS A 182 9.87 -12.38 4.51
CA LYS A 182 10.59 -12.50 3.23
C LYS A 182 11.53 -11.31 3.08
N ALA A 183 12.77 -11.60 2.66
CA ALA A 183 13.76 -10.56 2.42
C ALA A 183 13.31 -9.63 1.29
N TRP A 184 13.54 -8.33 1.48
CA TRP A 184 13.25 -7.28 0.53
C TRP A 184 14.36 -6.23 0.64
N GLY A 185 15.16 -6.09 -0.41
CA GLY A 185 16.45 -5.41 -0.38
C GLY A 185 17.59 -6.32 0.08
N LEU A 186 18.77 -6.04 -0.45
CA LEU A 186 20.02 -6.68 -0.07
C LEU A 186 21.05 -5.60 0.18
N THR A 187 21.87 -5.77 1.22
CA THR A 187 23.06 -4.95 1.40
C THR A 187 24.04 -5.31 0.28
N VAL A 188 24.38 -4.34 -0.56
CA VAL A 188 25.47 -4.49 -1.52
C VAL A 188 26.76 -4.26 -0.74
N GLY A 189 27.58 -5.31 -0.62
CA GLY A 189 28.92 -5.25 -0.03
C GLY A 189 29.95 -4.67 -0.98
#